data_AF-A0A136A0S0-F1
#
_entry.id   AF-A0A136A0S0-F1
#
_cell.length_a   1.000
_cell.length_b   1.000
_cell.length_c   1.000
_cell.angle_alpha   90.00
_cell.angle_beta   90.00
_cell.angle_gamma   90.00
#
_symmetry.space_group_name_H-M   'P 1'
#
loop_
_entity.id
_entity.type
_entity.pdbx_description
1 polymer ?
#
loop_
_entity_poly.entity_id
_entity_poly.type
_entity_poly.pdbx_seq_one_letter_code
_entity_poly.pdbx_strand_id
1 'polypeptide(L)'
;MSSTLEQKLNEFRDVFSREFDSTLADLNELWENLKSSGDLVHLKTFRFEIHSLKGSSSTLNFLKLSALLEKIEQHLVDNEANLAALNSINSHIDSLMAELSRGAQLSPCPLLEIINFAKQSSQVSVQKLKPSANDISLKSHRDISIAIVDSDEGAGTLLSRLLTTFGFECSHFCSLNQLTDVLEKQSFSIAILDLPACEDASTELFSFAKTLQQQAIDVFIISSLDTFDARLLAIRANVSDYLLKPVNVTNLVTKIRKNFKIDLVRPYRILLLDDQLVVGRFYKTLLETQGIEVVALTSADQIMAALESFPPDIFLLDMHMPDVNGLEVAKLIRQQSKYDYVPIVFLTDDNDINTKLLALECGADDVIPKQTPPDLILQQIDSRIQRSQQVRYLASRDSLTGVLNHGQIMDAAAHALRLATRHIKPVVLVMIDLDYFKQVNDSYGHMGGDKVLVSLGQLLLQSVRETDFVGRYGGEEFMVVFSDADCEVIEHKMQSILTAFRHIDFNVNDKQFNCTFSVGLASSENYDKLSELIAAADAALYQAKAAGRNQICVDTP
;
A
#
# COMPACT_ATOMS: atom_id res chain seq x y z
N MET A 1 -13.09 19.69 -3.31
CA MET A 1 -13.28 19.57 -1.85
C MET A 1 -14.73 19.28 -1.53
N SER A 2 -15.00 18.26 -0.70
CA SER A 2 -16.34 18.01 -0.15
C SER A 2 -16.73 19.15 0.79
N SER A 3 -18.02 19.48 0.87
CA SER A 3 -18.52 20.57 1.75
C SER A 3 -18.11 20.39 3.22
N THR A 4 -17.93 19.14 3.64
CA THR A 4 -17.53 18.75 5.00
C THR A 4 -16.04 19.03 5.30
N LEU A 5 -15.15 18.91 4.30
CA LEU A 5 -13.72 19.16 4.50
C LEU A 5 -13.44 20.65 4.67
N GLU A 6 -14.09 21.50 3.86
CA GLU A 6 -13.95 22.96 3.96
C GLU A 6 -14.48 23.48 5.30
N GLN A 7 -15.56 22.88 5.82
CA GLN A 7 -16.08 23.20 7.16
C GLN A 7 -15.05 22.89 8.25
N LYS A 8 -14.46 21.70 8.27
CA LYS A 8 -13.43 21.34 9.24
C LYS A 8 -12.16 22.18 9.10
N LEU A 9 -11.76 22.52 7.88
CA LEU A 9 -10.63 23.41 7.63
C LEU A 9 -10.87 24.81 8.22
N ASN A 10 -12.09 25.32 8.13
CA ASN A 10 -12.47 26.58 8.77
C ASN A 10 -12.42 26.48 10.31
N GLU A 11 -12.83 25.36 10.91
CA GLU A 11 -12.70 25.17 12.36
C GLU A 11 -11.24 25.23 12.82
N PHE A 12 -10.30 24.61 12.08
CA PHE A 12 -8.87 24.69 12.40
C PHE A 12 -8.31 26.10 12.23
N ARG A 13 -8.73 26.81 11.18
CA ARG A 13 -8.38 28.23 10.95
C ARG A 13 -8.88 29.13 12.09
N ASP A 14 -10.06 28.86 12.62
CA ASP A 14 -10.64 29.61 13.75
C ASP A 14 -9.90 29.35 15.07
N VAL A 15 -9.38 28.12 15.29
CA VAL A 15 -8.50 27.83 16.43
C VAL A 15 -7.19 28.60 16.29
N PHE A 16 -6.51 28.45 15.14
CA PHE A 16 -5.25 29.12 14.86
C PHE A 16 -5.36 30.65 15.00
N SER A 17 -6.43 31.24 14.45
CA SER A 17 -6.65 32.70 14.52
C SER A 17 -6.86 33.21 15.95
N ARG A 18 -7.42 32.38 16.85
CA ARG A 18 -7.59 32.73 18.27
C ARG A 18 -6.30 32.66 19.06
N GLU A 19 -5.38 31.78 18.67
CA GLU A 19 -4.09 31.59 19.34
C GLU A 19 -3.00 32.51 18.79
N PHE A 20 -3.18 33.03 17.57
CA PHE A 20 -2.20 33.84 16.84
C PHE A 20 -1.65 35.04 17.63
N ASP A 21 -2.50 35.78 18.35
CA ASP A 21 -2.05 36.94 19.14
C ASP A 21 -1.11 36.54 20.29
N SER A 22 -1.37 35.40 20.92
CA SER A 22 -0.51 34.85 21.98
C SER A 22 0.82 34.40 21.39
N THR A 23 0.78 33.63 20.31
CA THR A 23 2.00 33.13 19.64
C THR A 23 2.88 34.29 19.15
N LEU A 24 2.27 35.38 18.68
CA LEU A 24 3.01 36.57 18.26
C LEU A 24 3.64 37.31 19.44
N ALA A 25 3.00 37.31 20.62
CA ALA A 25 3.59 37.88 21.83
C ALA A 25 4.84 37.09 22.26
N ASP A 26 4.76 35.77 22.25
CA ASP A 26 5.87 34.86 22.59
C ASP A 26 7.05 35.03 21.61
N LEU A 27 6.76 35.14 20.30
CA LEU A 27 7.77 35.42 19.27
C LEU A 27 8.50 36.75 19.48
N ASN A 28 7.77 37.81 19.88
CA ASN A 28 8.38 39.09 20.19
C ASN A 28 9.30 38.99 21.42
N GLU A 29 8.91 38.25 22.45
CA GLU A 29 9.74 38.03 23.64
C GLU A 29 11.02 37.24 23.29
N LEU A 30 10.91 36.17 22.51
CA LEU A 30 12.06 35.39 22.04
C LEU A 30 13.04 36.25 21.23
N TRP A 31 12.53 37.15 20.38
CA TRP A 31 13.36 38.07 19.62
C TRP A 31 14.11 39.07 20.52
N GLU A 32 13.46 39.66 21.52
CA GLU A 32 14.11 40.56 22.49
C GLU A 32 15.18 39.83 23.33
N ASN A 33 14.89 38.60 23.74
CA ASN A 33 15.84 37.75 24.47
C ASN A 33 17.06 37.40 23.62
N LEU A 34 16.86 37.08 22.33
CA LEU A 34 17.93 36.86 21.38
C LEU A 34 18.80 38.12 21.19
N LYS A 35 18.19 39.29 21.02
CA LYS A 35 18.92 40.57 20.91
C LYS A 35 19.75 40.88 22.16
N SER A 36 19.25 40.50 23.34
CA SER A 36 19.91 40.76 24.63
C SER A 36 21.03 39.79 24.95
N SER A 37 20.84 38.50 24.66
CA SER A 37 21.80 37.43 24.98
C SER A 37 22.87 37.25 23.91
N GLY A 38 22.50 37.36 22.63
CA GLY A 38 23.39 37.12 21.49
C GLY A 38 23.94 35.70 21.43
N ASP A 39 23.24 34.71 21.98
CA ASP A 39 23.70 33.33 22.02
C ASP A 39 23.03 32.42 20.96
N LEU A 40 23.68 31.30 20.69
CA LEU A 40 23.24 30.31 19.71
C LEU A 40 22.00 29.53 20.15
N VAL A 41 21.68 29.51 21.44
CA VAL A 41 20.54 28.76 21.98
C VAL A 41 19.25 29.52 21.69
N HIS A 42 19.18 30.79 22.06
CA HIS A 42 18.05 31.66 21.77
C HIS A 42 17.86 31.84 20.26
N LEU A 43 18.94 31.85 19.46
CA LEU A 43 18.85 31.90 18.00
C LEU A 43 18.11 30.69 17.45
N LYS A 44 18.49 29.49 17.92
CA LYS A 44 17.86 28.24 17.50
C LYS A 44 16.40 28.17 17.94
N THR A 45 16.09 28.58 19.17
CA THR A 45 14.71 28.61 19.68
C THR A 45 13.83 29.59 18.88
N PHE A 46 14.30 30.82 18.66
CA PHE A 46 13.53 31.80 17.88
C PHE A 46 13.31 31.35 16.44
N ARG A 47 14.36 30.84 15.78
CA ARG A 47 14.25 30.31 14.41
C ARG A 47 13.27 29.15 14.33
N PHE A 48 13.30 28.24 15.30
CA PHE A 48 12.37 27.11 15.38
C PHE A 48 10.92 27.59 15.45
N GLU A 49 10.60 28.55 16.33
CA GLU A 49 9.23 29.09 16.43
C GLU A 49 8.78 29.81 15.14
N ILE A 50 9.68 30.54 14.47
CA ILE A 50 9.40 31.14 13.17
C ILE A 50 9.08 30.05 12.13
N HIS A 51 9.90 28.99 12.05
CA HIS A 51 9.69 27.88 11.13
C HIS A 51 8.38 27.14 11.43
N SER A 52 8.09 26.88 12.70
CA SER A 52 6.87 26.22 13.16
C SER A 52 5.62 27.02 12.75
N LEU A 53 5.61 28.32 13.06
CA LEU A 53 4.49 29.20 12.70
C LEU A 53 4.34 29.34 11.17
N LYS A 54 5.45 29.39 10.43
CA LYS A 54 5.45 29.36 8.96
C LYS A 54 4.69 28.12 8.48
N GLY A 55 5.01 26.96 9.05
CA GLY A 55 4.39 25.70 8.66
C GLY A 55 2.92 25.54 8.95
N SER A 56 2.49 25.92 10.16
CA SER A 56 1.07 25.99 10.49
C SER A 56 0.32 26.94 9.56
N SER A 57 0.86 28.14 9.31
CA SER A 57 0.20 29.14 8.45
C SER A 57 0.11 28.69 6.99
N SER A 58 1.14 28.05 6.47
CA SER A 58 1.20 27.42 5.14
C SER A 58 0.13 26.34 5.00
N THR A 59 0.09 25.38 5.94
CA THR A 59 -0.88 24.26 5.96
C THR A 59 -2.32 24.75 5.99
N LEU A 60 -2.61 25.83 6.73
CA LEU A 60 -3.95 26.41 6.87
C LEU A 60 -4.33 27.40 5.75
N ASN A 61 -3.42 27.64 4.80
CA ASN A 61 -3.56 28.54 3.65
C ASN A 61 -3.56 30.05 3.98
N PHE A 62 -2.90 30.45 5.07
CA PHE A 62 -2.63 31.84 5.42
C PHE A 62 -1.33 32.33 4.75
N LEU A 63 -1.35 32.41 3.42
CA LEU A 63 -0.13 32.58 2.61
C LEU A 63 0.60 33.92 2.84
N LYS A 64 -0.14 34.99 3.19
CA LYS A 64 0.48 36.28 3.52
C LYS A 64 1.32 36.20 4.80
N LEU A 65 0.81 35.50 5.81
CA LEU A 65 1.55 35.24 7.05
C LEU A 65 2.77 34.37 6.77
N SER A 66 2.58 33.25 6.07
CA SER A 66 3.67 32.33 5.69
C SER A 66 4.80 33.04 4.95
N ALA A 67 4.47 33.93 3.99
CA ALA A 67 5.46 34.65 3.20
C ALA A 67 6.25 35.69 4.01
N LEU A 68 5.67 36.29 5.05
CA LEU A 68 6.42 37.18 5.95
C LEU A 68 7.36 36.39 6.85
N LEU A 69 6.90 35.26 7.38
CA LEU A 69 7.73 34.38 8.22
C LEU A 69 8.90 33.78 7.45
N GLU A 70 8.70 33.42 6.17
CA GLU A 70 9.77 32.96 5.29
C GLU A 70 10.89 34.00 5.12
N LYS A 71 10.55 35.30 5.00
CA LYS A 71 11.56 36.37 4.92
C LYS A 71 12.38 36.47 6.20
N ILE A 72 11.74 36.34 7.36
CA ILE A 72 12.44 36.35 8.66
C ILE A 72 13.40 35.17 8.71
N GLU A 73 12.92 33.98 8.34
CA GLU A 73 13.72 32.76 8.38
C GLU A 73 14.94 32.83 7.45
N GLN A 74 14.79 33.30 6.21
CA GLN A 74 15.90 33.44 5.26
C GLN A 74 17.02 34.33 5.81
N HIS A 75 16.67 35.46 6.44
CA HIS A 75 17.66 36.34 7.06
C HIS A 75 18.41 35.67 8.22
N LEU A 76 17.76 34.79 8.97
CA LEU A 76 18.37 34.03 10.06
C LEU A 76 19.33 32.96 9.54
N VAL A 77 18.94 32.21 8.50
CA VAL A 77 19.76 31.13 7.90
C VAL A 77 21.06 31.66 7.29
N ASP A 78 20.98 32.77 6.53
CA ASP A 78 22.15 33.34 5.84
C ASP A 78 23.26 33.81 6.80
N ASN A 79 22.93 34.01 8.09
CA ASN A 79 23.82 34.59 9.09
C ASN A 79 24.11 33.64 10.28
N GLU A 80 23.62 32.39 10.23
CA GLU A 80 23.70 31.41 11.32
C GLU A 80 25.15 31.08 11.76
N ALA A 81 26.10 31.14 10.82
CA ALA A 81 27.52 30.85 11.08
C ALA A 81 28.29 32.02 11.74
N ASN A 82 27.68 33.20 11.87
CA ASN A 82 28.36 34.40 12.36
C ASN A 82 27.47 35.24 13.29
N LEU A 83 27.54 34.96 14.60
CA LEU A 83 26.84 35.72 15.65
C LEU A 83 27.14 37.24 15.59
N ALA A 84 28.31 37.66 15.11
CA ALA A 84 28.61 39.09 14.93
C ALA A 84 27.84 39.74 13.76
N ALA A 85 27.40 38.94 12.78
CA ALA A 85 26.57 39.38 11.68
C ALA A 85 25.09 39.55 12.07
N LEU A 86 24.62 38.92 13.17
CA LEU A 86 23.24 39.11 13.67
C LEU A 86 22.93 40.58 13.96
N ASN A 87 23.90 41.31 14.53
CA ASN A 87 23.76 42.75 14.77
C ASN A 87 23.50 43.57 13.50
N SER A 88 23.95 43.08 12.33
CA SER A 88 23.74 43.75 11.04
C SER A 88 22.34 43.52 10.45
N ILE A 89 21.64 42.48 10.89
CA ILE A 89 20.27 42.14 10.43
C ILE A 89 19.18 42.52 11.44
N ASN A 90 19.52 42.90 12.67
CA ASN A 90 18.56 43.29 13.71
C ASN A 90 17.52 44.30 13.20
N SER A 91 17.94 45.34 12.47
CA SER A 91 17.03 46.37 11.93
C SER A 91 16.04 45.83 10.90
N HIS A 92 16.43 44.81 10.12
CA HIS A 92 15.56 44.17 9.14
C HIS A 92 14.55 43.26 9.82
N ILE A 93 14.99 42.43 10.77
CA ILE A 93 14.10 41.56 11.54
C ILE A 93 13.14 42.38 12.39
N ASP A 94 13.59 43.45 13.05
CA ASP A 94 12.73 44.39 13.79
C ASP A 94 11.63 44.97 12.88
N SER A 95 11.97 45.33 11.63
CA SER A 95 11.00 45.83 10.66
C SER A 95 9.95 44.77 10.28
N LEU A 96 10.36 43.52 10.09
CA LEU A 96 9.46 42.42 9.75
C LEU A 96 8.56 42.02 10.94
N MET A 97 9.12 41.98 12.15
CA MET A 97 8.37 41.73 13.39
C MET A 97 7.35 42.86 13.67
N ALA A 98 7.72 44.11 13.38
CA ALA A 98 6.80 45.24 13.45
C ALA A 98 5.69 45.14 12.38
N GLU A 99 6.00 44.64 11.18
CA GLU A 99 5.00 44.39 10.14
C GLU A 99 4.00 43.29 10.55
N LEU A 100 4.49 42.19 11.14
CA LEU A 100 3.65 41.13 11.71
C LEU A 100 2.72 41.68 12.81
N SER A 101 3.29 42.42 13.77
CA SER A 101 2.54 43.02 14.89
C SER A 101 1.49 44.02 14.42
N ARG A 102 1.82 44.86 13.45
CA ARG A 102 0.88 45.81 12.86
C ARG A 102 -0.23 45.09 12.07
N GLY A 103 0.12 44.04 11.33
CA GLY A 103 -0.85 43.22 10.60
C GLY A 103 -1.84 42.52 11.53
N ALA A 104 -1.36 41.95 12.64
CA ALA A 104 -2.19 41.30 13.66
C ALA A 104 -3.23 42.25 14.28
N GLN A 105 -2.87 43.53 14.47
CA GLN A 105 -3.74 44.55 15.10
C GLN A 105 -4.87 45.10 14.19
N LEU A 106 -4.84 44.82 12.89
CA LEU A 106 -5.88 45.28 11.96
C LEU A 106 -7.11 44.36 11.99
N SER A 107 -8.30 44.92 11.78
CA SER A 107 -9.56 44.16 11.71
C SER A 107 -10.31 44.44 10.39
N PRO A 108 -10.48 43.43 9.51
CA PRO A 108 -9.98 42.06 9.62
C PRO A 108 -8.45 41.99 9.51
N CYS A 109 -7.84 40.99 10.13
CA CYS A 109 -6.38 40.81 10.08
C CYS A 109 -5.94 40.39 8.67
N PRO A 110 -5.19 41.22 7.92
CA PRO A 110 -4.78 40.91 6.55
C PRO A 110 -3.82 39.72 6.46
N LEU A 111 -3.17 39.33 7.56
CA LEU A 111 -2.25 38.18 7.61
C LEU A 111 -3.00 36.84 7.63
N LEU A 112 -4.22 36.84 8.16
CA LEU A 112 -5.09 35.67 8.28
C LEU A 112 -6.15 35.64 7.16
N GLU A 113 -5.93 36.36 6.06
CA GLU A 113 -6.78 36.30 4.87
C GLU A 113 -6.45 35.08 4.00
N ILE A 114 -7.50 34.34 3.62
CA ILE A 114 -7.38 33.20 2.70
C ILE A 114 -7.51 33.70 1.26
N ILE A 115 -6.53 33.40 0.41
CA ILE A 115 -6.64 33.64 -1.03
C ILE A 115 -7.28 32.40 -1.68
N ASN A 116 -8.50 32.56 -2.20
CA ASN A 116 -9.18 31.49 -2.95
C ASN A 116 -8.47 31.24 -4.30
N PHE A 117 -7.65 30.20 -4.35
CA PHE A 117 -7.00 29.71 -5.60
C PHE A 117 -7.97 29.11 -6.63
N ALA A 118 -9.26 29.00 -6.31
CA ALA A 118 -10.29 28.37 -7.15
C ALA A 118 -10.52 29.01 -8.54
N LYS A 119 -9.81 30.10 -8.90
CA LYS A 119 -9.93 30.75 -10.22
C LYS A 119 -8.77 30.49 -11.19
N GLN A 120 -7.69 29.81 -10.80
CA GLN A 120 -6.54 29.58 -11.71
C GLN A 120 -6.28 28.11 -12.10
N SER A 121 -7.01 27.14 -11.54
CA SER A 121 -6.82 25.70 -11.83
C SER A 121 -7.76 25.12 -12.89
N SER A 122 -8.39 25.96 -13.73
CA SER A 122 -9.41 25.53 -14.71
C SER A 122 -8.89 24.73 -15.92
N GLN A 123 -7.64 24.27 -15.96
CA GLN A 123 -7.08 23.56 -17.13
C GLN A 123 -6.29 22.27 -16.87
N VAL A 124 -6.20 21.79 -15.63
CA VAL A 124 -5.77 20.40 -15.40
C VAL A 124 -7.02 19.58 -15.15
N SER A 125 -7.35 18.71 -16.09
CA SER A 125 -8.41 17.72 -15.96
C SER A 125 -8.04 16.75 -14.84
N VAL A 126 -8.31 17.14 -13.60
CA VAL A 126 -8.29 16.23 -12.45
C VAL A 126 -9.35 15.19 -12.76
N GLN A 127 -8.91 13.99 -13.14
CA GLN A 127 -9.76 12.82 -13.28
C GLN A 127 -10.63 12.74 -12.03
N LYS A 128 -11.97 12.73 -12.22
CA LYS A 128 -12.90 12.47 -11.14
C LYS A 128 -12.43 11.21 -10.42
N LEU A 129 -12.01 11.37 -9.17
CA LEU A 129 -11.86 10.27 -8.24
C LEU A 129 -13.15 9.44 -8.29
N LYS A 130 -12.98 8.12 -8.39
CA LYS A 130 -14.04 7.11 -8.21
C LYS A 130 -14.91 7.49 -6.98
N PRO A 131 -16.21 7.18 -7.00
CA PRO A 131 -17.18 7.79 -6.09
C PRO A 131 -16.79 7.64 -4.61
N SER A 132 -17.15 8.68 -3.86
CA SER A 132 -16.90 8.88 -2.44
C SER A 132 -17.09 7.64 -1.58
N ALA A 133 -16.10 7.39 -0.71
CA ALA A 133 -16.19 6.52 0.44
C ALA A 133 -17.30 7.00 1.37
N ASN A 134 -18.51 6.45 1.20
CA ASN A 134 -19.50 6.40 2.28
C ASN A 134 -19.99 4.98 2.57
N ASP A 135 -19.38 3.98 1.93
CA ASP A 135 -19.39 2.60 2.37
C ASP A 135 -18.05 2.01 1.91
N ILE A 136 -17.12 1.74 2.84
CA ILE A 136 -16.14 0.68 2.59
C ILE A 136 -16.96 -0.62 2.71
N SER A 137 -17.80 -0.92 1.71
CA SER A 137 -18.14 -2.32 1.49
C SER A 137 -16.84 -2.93 0.99
N LEU A 138 -16.18 -3.73 1.84
CA LEU A 138 -15.15 -4.66 1.42
C LEU A 138 -15.76 -5.47 0.27
N LYS A 139 -15.52 -5.05 -0.98
CA LYS A 139 -16.18 -5.68 -2.13
C LYS A 139 -15.78 -7.14 -2.13
N SER A 140 -16.75 -8.02 -2.00
CA SER A 140 -16.54 -9.45 -2.12
C SER A 140 -16.16 -9.76 -3.57
N HIS A 141 -15.48 -10.89 -3.80
CA HIS A 141 -15.20 -11.38 -5.15
C HIS A 141 -16.48 -11.47 -6.02
N ARG A 142 -17.65 -11.65 -5.37
CA ARG A 142 -18.98 -11.70 -5.99
C ARG A 142 -19.53 -10.35 -6.46
N ASP A 143 -18.96 -9.23 -6.02
CA ASP A 143 -19.41 -7.89 -6.41
C ASP A 143 -18.74 -7.39 -7.71
N ILE A 144 -17.86 -8.21 -8.31
CA ILE A 144 -17.10 -7.88 -9.51
C ILE A 144 -17.58 -8.75 -10.66
N SER A 145 -18.40 -8.13 -11.50
CA SER A 145 -18.83 -8.67 -12.77
C SER A 145 -17.82 -8.35 -13.88
N ILE A 146 -17.39 -9.39 -14.60
CA ILE A 146 -16.38 -9.35 -15.65
C ILE A 146 -17.05 -9.68 -16.99
N ALA A 147 -16.97 -8.76 -17.95
CA ALA A 147 -17.26 -9.06 -19.35
C ALA A 147 -15.99 -9.52 -20.06
N ILE A 148 -16.03 -10.64 -20.77
CA ILE A 148 -14.91 -11.15 -21.57
C ILE A 148 -15.34 -11.13 -23.02
N VAL A 149 -14.64 -10.36 -23.86
CA VAL A 149 -14.88 -10.34 -25.30
C VAL A 149 -13.72 -11.03 -25.99
N ASP A 150 -13.98 -12.24 -26.52
CA ASP A 150 -13.01 -12.98 -27.32
C ASP A 150 -13.76 -13.66 -28.47
N SER A 151 -13.28 -13.46 -29.70
CA SER A 151 -13.87 -14.07 -30.90
C SER A 151 -13.70 -15.59 -30.94
N ASP A 152 -12.70 -16.13 -30.24
CA ASP A 152 -12.52 -17.56 -30.03
C ASP A 152 -13.39 -18.02 -28.85
N GLU A 153 -14.50 -18.68 -29.17
CA GLU A 153 -15.46 -19.18 -28.18
C GLU A 153 -14.82 -20.18 -27.19
N GLY A 154 -13.87 -20.99 -27.65
CA GLY A 154 -13.17 -21.96 -26.82
C GLY A 154 -12.25 -21.27 -25.81
N ALA A 155 -11.43 -20.34 -26.28
CA ALA A 155 -10.52 -19.57 -25.43
C ALA A 155 -11.29 -18.68 -24.41
N GLY A 156 -12.34 -17.98 -24.87
CA GLY A 156 -13.17 -17.12 -24.04
C GLY A 156 -13.94 -17.89 -22.96
N THR A 157 -14.52 -19.05 -23.31
CA THR A 157 -15.22 -19.92 -22.35
C THR A 157 -14.27 -20.49 -21.30
N LEU A 158 -13.06 -20.91 -21.71
CA LEU A 158 -12.04 -21.41 -20.79
C LEU A 158 -11.61 -20.34 -19.79
N LEU A 159 -11.32 -19.13 -20.27
CA LEU A 159 -10.92 -18.00 -19.40
C LEU A 159 -12.04 -17.64 -18.42
N SER A 160 -13.30 -17.59 -18.88
CA SER A 160 -14.46 -17.35 -18.04
C SER A 160 -14.58 -18.37 -16.91
N ARG A 161 -14.46 -19.68 -17.23
CA ARG A 161 -14.48 -20.74 -16.22
C ARG A 161 -13.35 -20.60 -15.21
N LEU A 162 -12.13 -20.33 -15.67
CA LEU A 162 -10.98 -20.18 -14.79
C LEU A 162 -11.15 -19.00 -13.82
N LEU A 163 -11.60 -17.84 -14.30
CA LEU A 163 -11.87 -16.68 -13.45
C LEU A 163 -13.05 -16.93 -12.48
N THR A 164 -14.07 -17.66 -12.91
CA THR A 164 -15.19 -18.08 -12.04
C THR A 164 -14.71 -18.95 -10.88
N THR A 165 -13.71 -19.81 -11.08
CA THR A 165 -13.08 -20.60 -10.00
C THR A 165 -12.40 -19.71 -8.95
N PHE A 166 -11.97 -18.50 -9.30
CA PHE A 166 -11.47 -17.49 -8.35
C PHE A 166 -12.57 -16.63 -7.71
N GLY A 167 -13.84 -16.95 -7.95
CA GLY A 167 -14.99 -16.34 -7.31
C GLY A 167 -15.58 -15.11 -8.03
N PHE A 168 -15.09 -14.77 -9.23
CA PHE A 168 -15.64 -13.68 -10.04
C PHE A 168 -16.90 -14.10 -10.81
N GLU A 169 -17.82 -13.16 -11.05
CA GLU A 169 -18.93 -13.38 -11.98
C GLU A 169 -18.49 -13.02 -13.40
N CYS A 170 -18.52 -13.97 -14.33
CA CYS A 170 -17.98 -13.78 -15.68
C CYS A 170 -19.03 -14.04 -16.76
N SER A 171 -19.14 -13.14 -17.74
CA SER A 171 -19.93 -13.30 -18.96
C SER A 171 -19.03 -13.20 -20.18
N HIS A 172 -19.09 -14.20 -21.08
CA HIS A 172 -18.34 -14.20 -22.33
C HIS A 172 -19.21 -13.74 -23.51
N PHE A 173 -18.59 -13.00 -24.42
CA PHE A 173 -19.18 -12.44 -25.64
C PHE A 173 -18.23 -12.68 -26.81
N CYS A 174 -18.78 -13.04 -27.98
CA CYS A 174 -17.97 -13.30 -29.18
C CYS A 174 -17.67 -12.03 -29.98
N SER A 175 -18.27 -10.89 -29.63
CA SER A 175 -18.05 -9.61 -30.32
C SER A 175 -18.37 -8.40 -29.43
N LEU A 176 -17.83 -7.23 -29.82
CA LEU A 176 -18.08 -5.95 -29.14
C LEU A 176 -19.56 -5.54 -29.22
N ASN A 177 -20.24 -5.85 -30.32
CA ASN A 177 -21.67 -5.57 -30.50
C ASN A 177 -22.53 -6.33 -29.48
N GLN A 178 -22.22 -7.60 -29.23
CA GLN A 178 -22.96 -8.39 -28.23
C GLN A 178 -22.81 -7.82 -26.81
N LEU A 179 -21.62 -7.36 -26.45
CA LEU A 179 -21.42 -6.68 -25.17
C LEU A 179 -22.22 -5.38 -25.12
N THR A 180 -22.20 -4.59 -26.20
CA THR A 180 -22.95 -3.32 -26.29
C THR A 180 -24.45 -3.51 -26.04
N ASP A 181 -25.06 -4.53 -26.65
CA ASP A 181 -26.48 -4.83 -26.49
C ASP A 181 -26.87 -5.21 -25.04
N VAL A 182 -25.89 -5.66 -24.25
CA VAL A 182 -26.09 -6.12 -22.87
C VAL A 182 -25.75 -5.05 -21.83
N LEU A 183 -24.90 -4.06 -22.17
CA LEU A 183 -24.54 -2.95 -21.27
C LEU A 183 -25.75 -2.13 -20.80
N GLU A 184 -26.85 -2.12 -21.57
CA GLU A 184 -28.10 -1.46 -21.14
C GLU A 184 -28.83 -2.23 -20.02
N LYS A 185 -28.58 -3.53 -19.88
CA LYS A 185 -29.33 -4.45 -19.00
C LYS A 185 -28.50 -4.96 -17.83
N GLN A 186 -27.19 -5.01 -17.97
CA GLN A 186 -26.26 -5.55 -16.98
C GLN A 186 -25.06 -4.62 -16.83
N SER A 187 -24.69 -4.31 -15.59
CA SER A 187 -23.48 -3.55 -15.28
C SER A 187 -22.27 -4.47 -15.14
N PHE A 188 -21.15 -4.07 -15.74
CA PHE A 188 -19.86 -4.72 -15.56
C PHE A 188 -18.91 -3.83 -14.76
N SER A 189 -18.13 -4.43 -13.88
CA SER A 189 -17.04 -3.72 -13.20
C SER A 189 -15.80 -3.60 -14.10
N ILE A 190 -15.53 -4.63 -14.89
CA ILE A 190 -14.38 -4.70 -15.79
C ILE A 190 -14.75 -5.42 -17.09
N ALA A 191 -14.15 -4.97 -18.19
CA ALA A 191 -14.20 -5.64 -19.48
C ALA A 191 -12.79 -6.10 -19.90
N ILE A 192 -12.65 -7.37 -20.25
CA ILE A 192 -11.44 -7.97 -20.80
C ILE A 192 -11.66 -8.14 -22.30
N LEU A 193 -10.92 -7.39 -23.11
CA LEU A 193 -11.07 -7.35 -24.56
C LEU A 193 -9.89 -8.04 -25.23
N ASP A 194 -10.16 -9.05 -26.06
CA ASP A 194 -9.15 -9.64 -26.93
C ASP A 194 -8.86 -8.74 -28.13
N LEU A 195 -7.60 -8.35 -28.28
CA LEU A 195 -7.14 -7.52 -29.39
C LEU A 195 -6.69 -8.40 -30.56
N PRO A 196 -7.45 -8.40 -31.68
CA PRO A 196 -7.08 -9.14 -32.87
C PRO A 196 -5.82 -8.58 -33.52
N ALA A 197 -5.08 -9.43 -34.25
CA ALA A 197 -3.82 -9.07 -34.92
C ALA A 197 -3.98 -8.16 -36.16
N CYS A 198 -5.16 -7.62 -36.43
CA CYS A 198 -5.48 -6.81 -37.61
C CYS A 198 -5.61 -5.31 -37.24
N GLU A 199 -4.99 -4.43 -38.02
CA GLU A 199 -4.95 -2.98 -37.75
C GLU A 199 -6.33 -2.32 -37.70
N ASP A 200 -7.24 -2.65 -38.62
CA ASP A 200 -8.59 -2.06 -38.65
C ASP A 200 -9.40 -2.40 -37.40
N ALA A 201 -9.35 -3.66 -36.98
CA ALA A 201 -10.05 -4.14 -35.80
C ALA A 201 -9.44 -3.61 -34.48
N SER A 202 -8.15 -3.24 -34.49
CA SER A 202 -7.52 -2.59 -33.34
C SER A 202 -8.11 -1.21 -33.06
N THR A 203 -8.37 -0.41 -34.10
CA THR A 203 -8.89 0.96 -33.97
C THR A 203 -10.31 0.96 -33.40
N GLU A 204 -11.15 0.06 -33.90
CA GLU A 204 -12.52 -0.12 -33.40
C GLU A 204 -12.52 -0.51 -31.91
N LEU A 205 -11.70 -1.49 -31.52
CA LEU A 205 -11.60 -1.93 -30.13
C LEU A 205 -11.15 -0.81 -29.19
N PHE A 206 -10.13 -0.02 -29.56
CA PHE A 206 -9.68 1.09 -28.72
C PHE A 206 -10.72 2.21 -28.60
N SER A 207 -11.49 2.47 -29.64
CA SER A 207 -12.62 3.41 -29.58
C SER A 207 -13.72 2.91 -28.64
N PHE A 208 -13.99 1.61 -28.66
CA PHE A 208 -14.94 0.97 -27.77
C PHE A 208 -14.47 0.97 -26.32
N ALA A 209 -13.20 0.64 -26.06
CA ALA A 209 -12.58 0.71 -24.74
C ALA A 209 -12.72 2.10 -24.10
N LYS A 210 -12.55 3.17 -24.89
CA LYS A 210 -12.76 4.54 -24.42
C LYS A 210 -14.21 4.82 -24.01
N THR A 211 -15.17 4.21 -24.69
CA THR A 211 -16.60 4.33 -24.37
C THR A 211 -16.93 3.65 -23.05
N LEU A 212 -16.40 2.44 -22.82
CA LEU A 212 -16.54 1.72 -21.55
C LEU A 212 -15.97 2.51 -20.37
N GLN A 213 -14.79 3.13 -20.54
CA GLN A 213 -14.16 3.96 -19.52
C GLN A 213 -15.00 5.19 -19.14
N GLN A 214 -15.72 5.79 -20.09
CA GLN A 214 -16.65 6.89 -19.80
C GLN A 214 -17.84 6.45 -18.94
N GLN A 215 -18.18 5.16 -18.97
CA GLN A 215 -19.18 4.53 -18.11
C GLN A 215 -18.60 3.99 -16.80
N ALA A 216 -17.35 4.35 -16.47
CA ALA A 216 -16.62 3.90 -15.28
C ALA A 216 -16.38 2.37 -15.22
N ILE A 217 -16.32 1.71 -16.38
CA ILE A 217 -15.94 0.30 -16.50
C ILE A 217 -14.44 0.23 -16.77
N ASP A 218 -13.69 -0.48 -15.92
CA ASP A 218 -12.26 -0.70 -16.15
C ASP A 218 -12.04 -1.62 -17.35
N VAL A 219 -10.98 -1.40 -18.14
CA VAL A 219 -10.76 -2.17 -19.39
C VAL A 219 -9.39 -2.79 -19.37
N PHE A 220 -9.32 -4.10 -19.55
CA PHE A 220 -8.08 -4.85 -19.75
C PHE A 220 -8.02 -5.34 -21.18
N ILE A 221 -6.85 -5.27 -21.81
CA ILE A 221 -6.62 -5.84 -23.13
C ILE A 221 -5.76 -7.08 -23.01
N ILE A 222 -6.15 -8.13 -23.74
CA ILE A 222 -5.32 -9.31 -23.97
C ILE A 222 -4.92 -9.28 -25.45
N SER A 223 -3.64 -9.45 -25.78
CA SER A 223 -3.19 -9.46 -27.18
C SER A 223 -2.00 -10.37 -27.43
N SER A 224 -1.84 -10.84 -28.67
CA SER A 224 -0.57 -11.40 -29.16
C SER A 224 0.38 -10.34 -29.70
N LEU A 225 -0.07 -9.09 -29.90
CA LEU A 225 0.76 -7.99 -30.39
C LEU A 225 1.59 -7.39 -29.25
N ASP A 226 2.91 -7.43 -29.40
CA ASP A 226 3.86 -6.77 -28.50
C ASP A 226 4.61 -5.61 -29.20
N THR A 227 3.86 -4.82 -29.97
CA THR A 227 4.41 -3.66 -30.68
C THR A 227 4.22 -2.38 -29.88
N PHE A 228 5.13 -1.42 -30.08
CA PHE A 228 5.04 -0.09 -29.47
C PHE A 228 3.71 0.59 -29.81
N ASP A 229 3.28 0.53 -31.07
CA ASP A 229 2.07 1.22 -31.53
C ASP A 229 0.80 0.67 -30.89
N ALA A 230 0.67 -0.67 -30.77
CA ALA A 230 -0.48 -1.29 -30.11
C ALA A 230 -0.55 -0.91 -28.62
N ARG A 231 0.59 -0.92 -27.93
CA ARG A 231 0.67 -0.50 -26.53
C ARG A 231 0.38 0.99 -26.35
N LEU A 232 0.84 1.84 -27.26
CA LEU A 232 0.57 3.28 -27.24
C LEU A 232 -0.91 3.58 -27.46
N LEU A 233 -1.58 2.85 -28.36
CA LEU A 233 -3.02 2.97 -28.58
C LEU A 233 -3.81 2.55 -27.33
N ALA A 234 -3.40 1.47 -26.64
CA ALA A 234 -4.00 1.07 -25.37
C ALA A 234 -3.92 2.18 -24.31
N ILE A 235 -2.75 2.81 -24.18
CA ILE A 235 -2.56 3.94 -23.25
C ILE A 235 -3.47 5.12 -23.64
N ARG A 236 -3.54 5.47 -24.94
CA ARG A 236 -4.39 6.58 -25.44
C ARG A 236 -5.89 6.32 -25.25
N ALA A 237 -6.29 5.06 -25.24
CA ALA A 237 -7.66 4.63 -24.91
C ALA A 237 -7.94 4.57 -23.41
N ASN A 238 -6.95 4.89 -22.55
CA ASN A 238 -7.03 4.84 -21.10
C ASN A 238 -7.39 3.44 -20.58
N VAL A 239 -6.86 2.40 -21.23
CA VAL A 239 -7.00 1.00 -20.83
C VAL A 239 -6.25 0.79 -19.53
N SER A 240 -6.89 0.12 -18.56
CA SER A 240 -6.37 -0.11 -17.21
C SER A 240 -5.18 -1.09 -17.20
N ASP A 241 -5.16 -2.09 -18.09
CA ASP A 241 -4.02 -3.02 -18.22
C ASP A 241 -3.91 -3.67 -19.62
N TYR A 242 -2.70 -4.13 -19.98
CA TYR A 242 -2.40 -4.78 -21.26
C TYR A 242 -1.57 -6.05 -21.03
N LEU A 243 -2.14 -7.21 -21.35
CA LEU A 243 -1.56 -8.54 -21.13
C LEU A 243 -1.23 -9.24 -22.46
N LEU A 244 -0.12 -9.97 -22.48
CA LEU A 244 0.27 -10.77 -23.65
C LEU A 244 -0.29 -12.20 -23.57
N LYS A 245 -0.72 -12.74 -24.72
CA LYS A 245 -1.01 -14.18 -24.90
C LYS A 245 0.32 -14.96 -24.99
N PRO A 246 0.46 -16.15 -24.36
CA PRO A 246 -0.55 -16.83 -23.54
C PRO A 246 -0.73 -16.17 -22.17
N VAL A 247 -1.98 -15.97 -21.75
CA VAL A 247 -2.31 -15.26 -20.51
C VAL A 247 -2.02 -16.14 -19.31
N ASN A 248 -1.18 -15.65 -18.40
CA ASN A 248 -1.06 -16.24 -17.06
C ASN A 248 -2.27 -15.79 -16.22
N VAL A 249 -3.20 -16.72 -15.97
CA VAL A 249 -4.45 -16.42 -15.25
C VAL A 249 -4.18 -15.94 -13.83
N THR A 250 -3.17 -16.47 -13.13
CA THR A 250 -2.80 -15.99 -11.78
C THR A 250 -2.38 -14.52 -11.81
N ASN A 251 -1.60 -14.12 -12.82
CA ASN A 251 -1.20 -12.73 -13.02
C ASN A 251 -2.43 -11.85 -13.33
N LEU A 252 -3.31 -12.31 -14.23
CA LEU A 252 -4.56 -11.60 -14.55
C LEU A 252 -5.44 -11.41 -13.30
N VAL A 253 -5.66 -12.47 -12.51
CA VAL A 253 -6.40 -12.40 -11.24
C VAL A 253 -5.75 -11.43 -10.27
N THR A 254 -4.42 -11.46 -10.15
CA THR A 254 -3.67 -10.51 -9.30
C THR A 254 -3.90 -9.06 -9.75
N LYS A 255 -3.84 -8.79 -11.06
CA LYS A 255 -4.10 -7.46 -11.63
C LYS A 255 -5.55 -7.01 -11.39
N ILE A 256 -6.53 -7.89 -11.54
CA ILE A 256 -7.94 -7.61 -11.25
C ILE A 256 -8.12 -7.29 -9.76
N ARG A 257 -7.61 -8.14 -8.86
CA ARG A 257 -7.69 -7.94 -7.41
C ARG A 257 -7.09 -6.61 -6.98
N LYS A 258 -5.93 -6.26 -7.54
CA LYS A 258 -5.26 -4.98 -7.29
C LYS A 258 -6.10 -3.80 -7.80
N ASN A 259 -6.62 -3.90 -9.02
CA ASN A 259 -7.40 -2.83 -9.66
C ASN A 259 -8.65 -2.46 -8.83
N PHE A 260 -9.28 -3.46 -8.21
CA PHE A 260 -10.45 -3.28 -7.36
C PHE A 260 -10.16 -3.22 -5.87
N LYS A 261 -8.88 -3.20 -5.47
CA LYS A 261 -8.48 -3.12 -4.06
C LYS A 261 -9.12 -4.23 -3.19
N ILE A 262 -9.41 -5.40 -3.77
CA ILE A 262 -10.11 -6.52 -3.12
C ILE A 262 -9.33 -7.04 -1.90
N ASP A 263 -8.00 -6.98 -1.98
CA ASP A 263 -7.11 -7.52 -0.95
C ASP A 263 -6.85 -6.54 0.20
N LEU A 264 -7.53 -5.39 0.24
CA LEU A 264 -7.52 -4.56 1.44
C LEU A 264 -8.35 -5.24 2.53
N VAL A 265 -7.67 -6.06 3.33
CA VAL A 265 -8.23 -6.71 4.53
C VAL A 265 -8.65 -5.68 5.59
N ARG A 266 -8.02 -4.50 5.57
CA ARG A 266 -8.30 -3.37 6.46
C ARG A 266 -8.03 -2.05 5.74
N PRO A 267 -8.60 -0.92 6.18
CA PRO A 267 -8.23 0.37 5.64
C PRO A 267 -6.75 0.67 5.89
N TYR A 268 -6.16 1.52 5.06
CA TYR A 268 -4.75 1.88 5.22
C TYR A 268 -4.49 2.50 6.58
N ARG A 269 -3.35 2.14 7.15
CA ARG A 269 -2.87 2.70 8.42
C ARG A 269 -1.76 3.69 8.18
N ILE A 270 -1.91 4.89 8.71
CA ILE A 270 -0.88 5.93 8.65
C ILE A 270 -0.43 6.27 10.05
N LEU A 271 0.87 6.17 10.29
CA LEU A 271 1.49 6.76 11.47
C LEU A 271 2.00 8.15 11.07
N LEU A 272 1.37 9.18 11.60
CA LEU A 272 1.73 10.57 11.41
C LEU A 272 2.51 11.04 12.65
N LEU A 273 3.65 11.66 12.46
CA LEU A 273 4.41 12.34 13.51
C LEU A 273 4.61 13.81 13.10
N ASP A 274 4.06 14.73 13.87
CA ASP A 274 4.23 16.18 13.69
C ASP A 274 4.10 16.82 15.07
N ASP A 275 5.08 17.62 15.49
CA ASP A 275 5.12 18.24 16.82
C ASP A 275 4.01 19.30 17.00
N GLN A 276 3.49 19.83 15.90
CA GLN A 276 2.41 20.81 15.90
C GLN A 276 1.05 20.10 15.93
N LEU A 277 0.41 20.12 17.09
CA LEU A 277 -0.89 19.48 17.33
C LEU A 277 -1.97 19.88 16.30
N VAL A 278 -2.00 21.15 15.86
CA VAL A 278 -2.98 21.65 14.88
C VAL A 278 -2.75 21.02 13.51
N VAL A 279 -1.50 20.96 13.05
CA VAL A 279 -1.12 20.35 11.77
C VAL A 279 -1.39 18.85 11.78
N GLY A 280 -0.99 18.17 12.86
CA GLY A 280 -1.28 16.74 13.05
C GLY A 280 -2.77 16.42 13.01
N ARG A 281 -3.62 17.24 13.67
CA ARG A 281 -5.09 17.08 13.64
C ARG A 281 -5.69 17.34 12.27
N PHE A 282 -5.17 18.32 11.54
CA PHE A 282 -5.63 18.62 10.18
C PHE A 282 -5.39 17.42 9.25
N TYR A 283 -4.16 16.91 9.17
CA TYR A 283 -3.84 15.78 8.31
C TYR A 283 -4.56 14.50 8.73
N LYS A 284 -4.64 14.23 10.04
CA LYS A 284 -5.45 13.13 10.57
C LYS A 284 -6.88 13.19 10.05
N THR A 285 -7.52 14.35 10.21
CA THR A 285 -8.89 14.57 9.76
C THR A 285 -9.03 14.38 8.25
N LEU A 286 -8.14 14.98 7.46
CA LEU A 286 -8.13 14.90 6.00
C LEU A 286 -8.07 13.43 5.54
N LEU A 287 -7.14 12.66 6.09
CA LEU A 287 -6.91 11.26 5.74
C LEU A 287 -8.06 10.36 6.20
N GLU A 288 -8.59 10.56 7.41
CA GLU A 288 -9.73 9.80 7.92
C GLU A 288 -11.00 10.00 7.07
N THR A 289 -11.19 11.17 6.43
CA THR A 289 -12.32 11.34 5.49
C THR A 289 -12.24 10.44 4.25
N GLN A 290 -11.07 9.90 3.94
CA GLN A 290 -10.87 8.92 2.86
C GLN A 290 -10.99 7.47 3.36
N GLY A 291 -11.41 7.28 4.60
CA GLY A 291 -11.51 5.96 5.22
C GLY A 291 -10.17 5.38 5.67
N ILE A 292 -9.13 6.21 5.80
CA ILE A 292 -7.80 5.78 6.27
C ILE A 292 -7.76 5.84 7.80
N GLU A 293 -7.18 4.83 8.45
CA GLU A 293 -6.92 4.84 9.89
C GLU A 293 -5.63 5.63 10.18
N VAL A 294 -5.69 6.64 11.04
CA VAL A 294 -4.52 7.48 11.35
C VAL A 294 -4.25 7.59 12.84
N VAL A 295 -3.02 7.26 13.23
CA VAL A 295 -2.46 7.59 14.54
C VAL A 295 -1.53 8.78 14.37
N ALA A 296 -1.90 9.92 14.95
CA ALA A 296 -1.09 11.12 14.97
C ALA A 296 -0.38 11.25 16.32
N LEU A 297 0.95 11.30 16.27
CA LEU A 297 1.85 11.48 17.40
C LEU A 297 2.41 12.91 17.36
N THR A 298 2.63 13.49 18.53
CA THR A 298 3.24 14.83 18.67
C THR A 298 4.67 14.77 19.18
N SER A 299 5.22 13.58 19.43
CA SER A 299 6.56 13.42 19.97
C SER A 299 7.17 12.09 19.54
N ALA A 300 8.47 12.12 19.21
CA ALA A 300 9.20 11.00 18.63
C ALA A 300 9.39 9.82 19.61
N ASP A 301 9.39 10.07 20.93
CA ASP A 301 9.51 9.05 21.97
C ASP A 301 8.36 8.03 21.97
N GLN A 302 7.20 8.40 21.43
CA GLN A 302 6.01 7.55 21.35
C GLN A 302 6.05 6.56 20.18
N ILE A 303 6.96 6.73 19.21
CA ILE A 303 6.96 5.92 17.97
C ILE A 303 7.08 4.43 18.26
N MET A 304 8.01 4.03 19.11
CA MET A 304 8.26 2.59 19.33
C MET A 304 7.05 1.89 19.96
N ALA A 305 6.40 2.54 20.93
CA ALA A 305 5.18 2.01 21.55
C ALA A 305 4.00 1.97 20.56
N ALA A 306 3.87 2.98 19.69
CA ALA A 306 2.85 3.01 18.66
C ALA A 306 3.04 1.88 17.63
N LEU A 307 4.28 1.58 17.23
CA LEU A 307 4.61 0.54 16.25
C LEU A 307 4.22 -0.88 16.71
N GLU A 308 4.19 -1.14 18.02
CA GLU A 308 3.78 -2.44 18.57
C GLU A 308 2.28 -2.71 18.39
N SER A 309 1.45 -1.70 18.57
CA SER A 309 -0.01 -1.81 18.54
C SER A 309 -0.62 -1.40 17.19
N PHE A 310 0.07 -0.56 16.43
CA PHE A 310 -0.40 0.04 15.20
C PHE A 310 0.67 -0.07 14.09
N PRO A 311 0.82 -1.23 13.44
CA PRO A 311 1.75 -1.39 12.32
C PRO A 311 1.23 -0.61 11.10
N PRO A 312 1.94 0.44 10.64
CA PRO A 312 1.45 1.32 9.58
C PRO A 312 1.78 0.81 8.18
N ASP A 313 1.01 1.25 7.21
CA ASP A 313 1.22 1.04 5.78
C ASP A 313 2.09 2.15 5.14
N ILE A 314 2.22 3.30 5.82
CA ILE A 314 3.10 4.43 5.47
C ILE A 314 3.38 5.28 6.72
N PHE A 315 4.56 5.88 6.77
CA PHE A 315 4.91 6.92 7.74
C PHE A 315 4.80 8.29 7.08
N LEU A 316 4.12 9.21 7.76
CA LEU A 316 4.16 10.64 7.48
C LEU A 316 4.91 11.32 8.61
N LEU A 317 6.08 11.89 8.33
CA LEU A 317 6.91 12.51 9.35
C LEU A 317 7.08 13.99 9.03
N ASP A 318 6.92 14.86 10.02
CA ASP A 318 7.50 16.19 9.92
C ASP A 318 9.02 16.04 9.86
N MET A 319 9.64 16.80 8.97
CA MET A 319 11.09 16.85 8.84
C MET A 319 11.72 17.67 9.96
N HIS A 320 11.07 18.74 10.42
CA HIS A 320 11.63 19.67 11.40
C HIS A 320 10.84 19.61 12.71
N MET A 321 11.41 18.92 13.70
CA MET A 321 10.83 18.78 15.03
C MET A 321 11.87 19.14 16.11
N PRO A 322 11.42 19.59 17.30
CA PRO A 322 12.30 19.90 18.40
C PRO A 322 12.88 18.60 18.99
N ASP A 323 14.08 18.70 19.54
CA ASP A 323 14.87 17.63 20.17
C ASP A 323 15.31 16.47 19.26
N VAL A 324 14.38 15.84 18.54
CA VAL A 324 14.64 14.72 17.63
C VAL A 324 14.11 15.06 16.24
N ASN A 325 15.01 15.17 15.27
CA ASN A 325 14.66 15.53 13.91
C ASN A 325 13.97 14.34 13.18
N GLY A 326 13.04 14.63 12.26
CA GLY A 326 12.35 13.61 11.45
C GLY A 326 13.29 12.69 10.67
N LEU A 327 14.45 13.20 10.23
CA LEU A 327 15.50 12.40 9.58
C LEU A 327 16.11 11.36 10.53
N GLU A 328 16.26 11.70 11.81
CA GLU A 328 16.76 10.77 12.84
C GLU A 328 15.72 9.69 13.14
N VAL A 329 14.44 10.09 13.23
CA VAL A 329 13.30 9.18 13.34
C VAL A 329 13.26 8.20 12.17
N ALA A 330 13.42 8.67 10.93
CA ALA A 330 13.43 7.81 9.75
C ALA A 330 14.55 6.78 9.81
N LYS A 331 15.77 7.19 10.21
CA LYS A 331 16.89 6.27 10.41
C LYS A 331 16.61 5.25 11.52
N LEU A 332 15.95 5.66 12.61
CA LEU A 332 15.53 4.78 13.69
C LEU A 332 14.51 3.73 13.21
N ILE A 333 13.52 4.14 12.40
CA ILE A 333 12.56 3.21 11.77
C ILE A 333 13.28 2.23 10.85
N ARG A 334 14.27 2.67 10.06
CA ARG A 334 15.05 1.82 9.15
C ARG A 334 16.00 0.84 9.85
N GLN A 335 16.20 0.94 11.17
CA GLN A 335 16.90 -0.10 11.94
C GLN A 335 16.00 -1.32 12.20
N GLN A 336 14.70 -1.20 11.97
CA GLN A 336 13.71 -2.25 12.18
C GLN A 336 13.38 -2.92 10.85
N SER A 337 13.95 -4.10 10.58
CA SER A 337 13.78 -4.82 9.30
C SER A 337 12.32 -5.07 8.90
N LYS A 338 11.43 -5.19 9.89
CA LYS A 338 9.98 -5.29 9.69
C LYS A 338 9.38 -4.13 8.87
N TYR A 339 10.01 -2.96 8.90
CA TYR A 339 9.53 -1.74 8.25
C TYR A 339 10.39 -1.30 7.04
N ASP A 340 11.33 -2.13 6.57
CA ASP A 340 12.21 -1.81 5.44
C ASP A 340 11.46 -1.40 4.17
N TYR A 341 10.31 -2.03 3.93
CA TYR A 341 9.48 -1.75 2.77
C TYR A 341 8.31 -0.81 3.06
N VAL A 342 8.13 -0.35 4.29
CA VAL A 342 7.08 0.63 4.60
C VAL A 342 7.58 2.02 4.19
N PRO A 343 6.84 2.73 3.33
CA PRO A 343 7.30 4.00 2.80
C PRO A 343 7.37 5.05 3.91
N ILE A 344 8.41 5.87 3.86
CA ILE A 344 8.55 7.05 4.71
C ILE A 344 8.43 8.27 3.82
N VAL A 345 7.48 9.15 4.15
CA VAL A 345 7.25 10.40 3.42
C VAL A 345 7.36 11.57 4.40
N PHE A 346 8.19 12.55 4.05
CA PHE A 346 8.29 13.77 4.84
C PHE A 346 7.25 14.80 4.43
N LEU A 347 6.69 15.49 5.42
CA LEU A 347 5.97 16.74 5.29
C LEU A 347 6.91 17.87 5.69
N THR A 348 7.10 18.87 4.83
CA THR A 348 8.03 19.98 5.09
C THR A 348 7.50 21.30 4.56
N ASP A 349 7.91 22.41 5.13
CA ASP A 349 7.67 23.73 4.57
C ASP A 349 8.79 24.23 3.64
N ASP A 350 9.88 23.46 3.56
CA ASP A 350 11.03 23.82 2.75
C ASP A 350 10.89 23.28 1.33
N ASN A 351 11.15 24.16 0.36
CA ASN A 351 11.05 23.84 -1.08
C ASN A 351 12.42 23.67 -1.75
N ASP A 352 13.52 23.69 -0.99
CA ASP A 352 14.86 23.66 -1.55
C ASP A 352 15.32 22.23 -1.91
N ILE A 353 16.35 22.18 -2.76
CA ILE A 353 16.89 20.93 -3.30
C ILE A 353 17.66 20.14 -2.22
N ASN A 354 18.30 20.81 -1.25
CA ASN A 354 19.08 20.12 -0.22
C ASN A 354 18.18 19.31 0.72
N THR A 355 16.99 19.85 1.04
CA THR A 355 15.94 19.14 1.77
C THR A 355 15.57 17.81 1.10
N LYS A 356 15.43 17.80 -0.23
CA LYS A 356 15.17 16.56 -0.97
C LYS A 356 16.35 15.59 -0.96
N LEU A 357 17.58 16.10 -1.03
CA LEU A 357 18.79 15.26 -0.97
C LEU A 357 18.92 14.57 0.40
N LEU A 358 18.72 15.32 1.50
CA LEU A 358 18.77 14.78 2.87
C LEU A 358 17.71 13.70 3.10
N ALA A 359 16.50 13.91 2.59
CA ALA A 359 15.43 12.92 2.66
C ALA A 359 15.80 11.61 1.94
N LEU A 360 16.42 11.71 0.75
CA LEU A 360 16.90 10.52 0.03
C LEU A 360 18.01 9.78 0.78
N GLU A 361 18.94 10.49 1.40
CA GLU A 361 20.06 9.90 2.16
C GLU A 361 19.60 9.12 3.41
N CYS A 362 18.47 9.51 4.01
CA CYS A 362 17.91 8.79 5.16
C CYS A 362 16.96 7.65 4.78
N GLY A 363 16.79 7.37 3.48
CA GLY A 363 15.95 6.29 2.98
C GLY A 363 14.45 6.59 2.98
N ALA A 364 14.08 7.87 2.88
CA ALA A 364 12.70 8.27 2.62
C ALA A 364 12.33 8.10 1.14
N ASP A 365 11.06 7.79 0.91
CA ASP A 365 10.50 7.50 -0.40
C ASP A 365 10.01 8.77 -1.10
N ASP A 366 9.69 9.82 -0.34
CA ASP A 366 9.21 11.09 -0.87
C ASP A 366 9.30 12.25 0.13
N VAL A 367 9.17 13.47 -0.40
CA VAL A 367 9.02 14.71 0.37
C VAL A 367 7.89 15.54 -0.23
N ILE A 368 6.88 15.84 0.59
CA ILE A 368 5.70 16.61 0.20
C ILE A 368 5.73 17.96 0.92
N PRO A 369 5.75 19.09 0.18
CA PRO A 369 5.59 20.41 0.78
C PRO A 369 4.22 20.53 1.45
N LYS A 370 4.12 21.05 2.68
CA LYS A 370 2.84 21.20 3.42
C LYS A 370 1.84 22.12 2.70
N GLN A 371 2.32 23.03 1.85
CA GLN A 371 1.51 23.86 0.95
C GLN A 371 0.88 23.10 -0.24
N THR A 372 1.16 21.81 -0.40
CA THR A 372 0.59 21.00 -1.47
C THR A 372 -0.93 20.88 -1.28
N PRO A 373 -1.75 21.03 -2.34
CA PRO A 373 -3.19 20.87 -2.22
C PRO A 373 -3.57 19.50 -1.64
N PRO A 374 -4.54 19.43 -0.69
CA PRO A 374 -4.90 18.19 0.00
C PRO A 374 -5.20 16.99 -0.93
N ASP A 375 -5.92 17.22 -2.03
CA ASP A 375 -6.25 16.16 -3.00
C ASP A 375 -4.99 15.55 -3.64
N LEU A 376 -3.94 16.34 -3.85
CA LEU A 376 -2.67 15.88 -4.41
C LEU A 376 -1.81 15.15 -3.36
N ILE A 377 -1.87 15.55 -2.09
CA ILE A 377 -1.23 14.83 -0.99
C ILE A 377 -1.81 13.41 -0.89
N LEU A 378 -3.13 13.29 -0.92
CA LEU A 378 -3.84 12.01 -0.90
C LEU A 378 -3.42 11.09 -2.06
N GLN A 379 -3.32 11.63 -3.27
CA GLN A 379 -2.87 10.87 -4.45
C GLN A 379 -1.42 10.40 -4.32
N GLN A 380 -0.52 11.23 -3.79
CA GLN A 380 0.87 10.85 -3.56
C GLN A 380 0.95 9.74 -2.52
N ILE A 381 0.25 9.86 -1.39
CA ILE A 381 0.18 8.84 -0.34
C ILE A 381 -0.33 7.51 -0.90
N ASP A 382 -1.47 7.50 -1.61
CA ASP A 382 -2.02 6.27 -2.20
C ASP A 382 -1.02 5.62 -3.16
N SER A 383 -0.34 6.41 -4.00
CA SER A 383 0.69 5.94 -4.91
C SER A 383 1.88 5.28 -4.18
N ARG A 384 2.37 5.89 -3.09
CA ARG A 384 3.47 5.32 -2.28
C ARG A 384 3.06 4.03 -1.60
N ILE A 385 1.86 3.98 -1.01
CA ILE A 385 1.33 2.76 -0.39
C ILE A 385 1.19 1.65 -1.44
N GLN A 386 0.59 1.93 -2.60
CA GLN A 386 0.40 0.97 -3.68
C GLN A 386 1.72 0.42 -4.23
N ARG A 387 2.72 1.30 -4.42
CA ARG A 387 4.06 0.90 -4.88
C ARG A 387 4.75 0.03 -3.83
N SER A 388 4.74 0.45 -2.57
CA SER A 388 5.29 -0.33 -1.46
C SER A 388 4.62 -1.69 -1.37
N GLN A 389 3.28 -1.75 -1.43
CA GLN A 389 2.54 -3.02 -1.43
C GLN A 389 2.94 -3.91 -2.60
N GLN A 390 3.20 -3.36 -3.79
CA GLN A 390 3.68 -4.15 -4.92
C GLN A 390 5.11 -4.68 -4.70
N VAL A 391 6.00 -3.85 -4.17
CA VAL A 391 7.36 -4.28 -3.82
C VAL A 391 7.30 -5.36 -2.74
N ARG A 392 6.50 -5.15 -1.69
CA ARG A 392 6.23 -6.15 -0.64
C ARG A 392 5.63 -7.42 -1.22
N TYR A 393 4.64 -7.33 -2.11
CA TYR A 393 4.02 -8.48 -2.76
C TYR A 393 5.03 -9.30 -3.56
N LEU A 394 5.89 -8.65 -4.35
CA LEU A 394 6.94 -9.34 -5.11
C LEU A 394 8.06 -9.88 -4.20
N ALA A 395 8.39 -9.16 -3.13
CA ALA A 395 9.41 -9.56 -2.16
C ALA A 395 8.92 -10.63 -1.16
N SER A 396 7.59 -10.80 -1.02
CA SER A 396 6.98 -11.70 -0.03
C SER A 396 6.53 -13.04 -0.59
N ARG A 397 6.49 -13.17 -1.92
CA ARG A 397 5.96 -14.34 -2.60
C ARG A 397 7.03 -15.11 -3.36
N ASP A 398 6.81 -16.41 -3.48
CA ASP A 398 7.60 -17.26 -4.35
C ASP A 398 7.29 -16.93 -5.81
N SER A 399 8.32 -16.67 -6.61
CA SER A 399 8.19 -16.16 -7.98
C SER A 399 7.54 -17.15 -8.94
N LEU A 400 7.62 -18.45 -8.64
CA LEU A 400 7.05 -19.50 -9.47
C LEU A 400 5.59 -19.76 -9.11
N THR A 401 5.33 -20.00 -7.83
CA THR A 401 4.04 -20.55 -7.35
C THR A 401 3.06 -19.48 -6.88
N GLY A 402 3.54 -18.27 -6.57
CA GLY A 402 2.70 -17.19 -6.05
C GLY A 402 2.18 -17.43 -4.63
N VAL A 403 2.65 -18.43 -3.89
CA VAL A 403 2.42 -18.52 -2.43
C VAL A 403 3.43 -17.66 -1.68
N LEU A 404 3.37 -17.57 -0.35
CA LEU A 404 4.41 -16.88 0.43
C LEU A 404 5.77 -17.55 0.19
N ASN A 405 6.86 -16.77 0.16
CA ASN A 405 8.20 -17.34 0.14
C ASN A 405 8.62 -17.81 1.54
N HIS A 406 9.77 -18.50 1.61
CA HIS A 406 10.31 -19.06 2.85
C HIS A 406 10.33 -18.05 4.01
N GLY A 407 10.88 -16.85 3.82
CA GLY A 407 10.97 -15.87 4.90
C GLY A 407 9.60 -15.46 5.44
N GLN A 408 8.64 -15.23 4.56
CA GLN A 408 7.32 -14.74 4.95
C GLN A 408 6.41 -15.80 5.56
N ILE A 409 6.50 -17.05 5.09
CA ILE A 409 5.74 -18.13 5.73
C ILE A 409 6.27 -18.41 7.14
N MET A 410 7.57 -18.26 7.36
CA MET A 410 8.18 -18.37 8.70
C MET A 410 7.72 -17.24 9.62
N ASP A 411 7.69 -16.00 9.13
CA ASP A 411 7.16 -14.86 9.90
C ASP A 411 5.69 -15.04 10.26
N ALA A 412 4.88 -15.51 9.30
CA ALA A 412 3.46 -15.79 9.50
C ALA A 412 3.24 -16.92 10.52
N ALA A 413 4.01 -18.01 10.44
CA ALA A 413 3.96 -19.11 11.41
C ALA A 413 4.34 -18.63 12.82
N ALA A 414 5.41 -17.84 12.94
CA ALA A 414 5.83 -17.27 14.23
C ALA A 414 4.77 -16.34 14.81
N HIS A 415 4.12 -15.54 13.96
CA HIS A 415 3.04 -14.65 14.36
C HIS A 415 1.80 -15.41 14.82
N ALA A 416 1.35 -16.41 14.06
CA ALA A 416 0.22 -17.26 14.40
C ALA A 416 0.43 -17.96 15.75
N LEU A 417 1.62 -18.53 15.97
CA LEU A 417 1.97 -19.18 17.24
C LEU A 417 1.91 -18.19 18.43
N ARG A 418 2.44 -16.96 18.28
CA ARG A 418 2.35 -15.93 19.33
C ARG A 418 0.90 -15.55 19.67
N LEU A 419 0.00 -15.56 18.68
CA LEU A 419 -1.43 -15.30 18.92
C LEU A 419 -2.12 -16.47 19.61
N ALA A 420 -1.79 -17.71 19.23
CA ALA A 420 -2.31 -18.92 19.85
C ALA A 420 -2.07 -18.94 21.37
N THR A 421 -0.86 -18.59 21.80
CA THR A 421 -0.49 -18.48 23.23
C THR A 421 -1.37 -17.49 24.00
N ARG A 422 -1.90 -16.45 23.33
CA ARG A 422 -2.74 -15.40 23.95
C ARG A 422 -4.23 -15.72 23.93
N HIS A 423 -4.72 -16.37 22.86
CA HIS A 423 -6.15 -16.57 22.63
C HIS A 423 -6.65 -17.99 22.98
N ILE A 424 -5.78 -18.89 23.45
CA ILE A 424 -6.12 -20.27 23.87
C ILE A 424 -6.82 -21.03 22.73
N LYS A 425 -6.34 -20.85 21.50
CA LYS A 425 -6.77 -21.64 20.35
C LYS A 425 -5.55 -22.15 19.59
N PRO A 426 -5.54 -23.42 19.19
CA PRO A 426 -4.34 -24.04 18.64
C PRO A 426 -4.08 -23.62 17.20
N VAL A 427 -2.80 -23.62 16.85
CA VAL A 427 -2.30 -23.49 15.48
C VAL A 427 -1.85 -24.87 15.02
N VAL A 428 -2.29 -25.27 13.83
CA VAL A 428 -1.83 -26.51 13.20
C VAL A 428 -0.88 -26.16 12.07
N LEU A 429 0.34 -26.66 12.18
CA LEU A 429 1.37 -26.51 11.17
C LEU A 429 1.42 -27.77 10.32
N VAL A 430 1.42 -27.58 9.01
CA VAL A 430 1.40 -28.66 8.02
C VAL A 430 2.62 -28.51 7.12
N MET A 431 3.44 -29.56 7.04
CA MET A 431 4.52 -29.67 6.07
C MET A 431 4.13 -30.62 4.95
N ILE A 432 4.37 -30.21 3.71
CA ILE A 432 3.99 -30.92 2.50
C ILE A 432 5.23 -31.06 1.62
N ASP A 433 5.43 -32.24 1.04
CA ASP A 433 6.49 -32.48 0.07
C ASP A 433 6.02 -33.36 -1.08
N LEU A 434 6.36 -32.94 -2.31
CA LEU A 434 5.97 -33.64 -3.53
C LEU A 434 6.70 -34.97 -3.68
N ASP A 435 5.93 -36.04 -3.82
CA ASP A 435 6.48 -37.39 -3.90
C ASP A 435 7.21 -37.60 -5.23
N TYR A 436 8.46 -38.05 -5.13
CA TYR A 436 9.31 -38.37 -6.29
C TYR A 436 9.50 -37.19 -7.25
N PHE A 437 9.45 -35.94 -6.78
CA PHE A 437 9.52 -34.75 -7.64
C PHE A 437 10.76 -34.69 -8.54
N LYS A 438 11.91 -35.16 -8.05
CA LYS A 438 13.10 -35.32 -8.89
C LYS A 438 12.85 -36.19 -10.12
N GLN A 439 12.12 -37.30 -9.99
CA GLN A 439 11.79 -38.18 -11.12
C GLN A 439 10.84 -37.50 -12.10
N VAL A 440 9.94 -36.64 -11.62
CA VAL A 440 9.08 -35.81 -12.47
C VAL A 440 9.94 -34.88 -13.32
N ASN A 441 10.89 -34.17 -12.71
CA ASN A 441 11.82 -33.30 -13.45
C ASN A 441 12.67 -34.07 -14.46
N ASP A 442 13.21 -35.22 -14.06
CA ASP A 442 14.06 -36.06 -14.92
C ASP A 442 13.26 -36.64 -16.11
N SER A 443 11.96 -36.92 -15.94
CA SER A 443 11.12 -37.57 -16.96
C SER A 443 10.39 -36.59 -17.89
N TYR A 444 9.98 -35.43 -17.35
CA TYR A 444 9.12 -34.46 -18.04
C TYR A 444 9.77 -33.08 -18.20
N GLY A 445 11.02 -32.92 -17.75
CA GLY A 445 11.76 -31.67 -17.76
C GLY A 445 11.31 -30.71 -16.66
N HIS A 446 12.12 -29.68 -16.42
CA HIS A 446 11.84 -28.65 -15.40
C HIS A 446 10.51 -27.94 -15.62
N MET A 447 10.09 -27.74 -16.88
CA MET A 447 8.77 -27.17 -17.19
C MET A 447 7.62 -28.03 -16.67
N GLY A 448 7.78 -29.35 -16.63
CA GLY A 448 6.79 -30.26 -16.06
C GLY A 448 6.74 -30.17 -14.54
N GLY A 449 7.91 -30.10 -13.88
CA GLY A 449 7.99 -29.85 -12.45
C GLY A 449 7.39 -28.49 -12.05
N ASP A 450 7.67 -27.44 -12.82
CA ASP A 450 7.13 -26.11 -12.59
C ASP A 450 5.59 -26.10 -12.64
N LYS A 451 4.98 -26.79 -13.62
CA LYS A 451 3.51 -26.95 -13.69
C LYS A 451 2.94 -27.64 -12.44
N VAL A 452 3.63 -28.65 -11.94
CA VAL A 452 3.24 -29.38 -10.72
C VAL A 452 3.28 -28.46 -9.50
N LEU A 453 4.38 -27.72 -9.33
CA LEU A 453 4.54 -26.77 -8.22
C LEU A 453 3.48 -25.67 -8.24
N VAL A 454 3.23 -25.08 -9.41
CA VAL A 454 2.20 -24.05 -9.59
C VAL A 454 0.82 -24.59 -9.24
N SER A 455 0.49 -25.80 -9.72
CA SER A 455 -0.82 -26.40 -9.48
C SER A 455 -1.04 -26.74 -8.02
N LEU A 456 -0.01 -27.23 -7.32
CA LEU A 456 -0.08 -27.48 -5.87
C LEU A 456 -0.29 -26.16 -5.10
N GLY A 457 0.52 -25.13 -5.40
CA GLY A 457 0.38 -23.83 -4.76
C GLY A 457 -1.02 -23.21 -4.92
N GLN A 458 -1.59 -23.28 -6.13
CA GLN A 458 -2.94 -22.81 -6.41
C GLN A 458 -4.01 -23.62 -5.66
N LEU A 459 -3.90 -24.95 -5.68
CA LEU A 459 -4.85 -25.83 -4.97
C LEU A 459 -4.85 -25.53 -3.47
N LEU A 460 -3.67 -25.35 -2.88
CA LEU A 460 -3.55 -24.99 -1.46
C LEU A 460 -4.19 -23.64 -1.17
N LEU A 461 -3.90 -22.60 -1.96
CA LEU A 461 -4.50 -21.27 -1.78
C LEU A 461 -6.04 -21.29 -1.88
N GLN A 462 -6.59 -22.08 -2.80
CA GLN A 462 -8.05 -22.23 -2.96
C GLN A 462 -8.70 -23.02 -1.82
N SER A 463 -7.91 -23.82 -1.11
CA SER A 463 -8.41 -24.72 -0.07
C SER A 463 -8.37 -24.09 1.33
N VAL A 464 -7.63 -22.99 1.54
CA VAL A 464 -7.45 -22.37 2.86
C VAL A 464 -8.31 -21.12 3.06
N ARG A 465 -8.51 -20.69 4.32
CA ARG A 465 -9.20 -19.44 4.65
C ARG A 465 -8.25 -18.25 4.50
N GLU A 466 -8.79 -17.03 4.50
CA GLU A 466 -7.96 -15.80 4.49
C GLU A 466 -7.06 -15.66 5.74
N THR A 467 -7.45 -16.27 6.86
CA THR A 467 -6.70 -16.27 8.13
C THR A 467 -5.60 -17.35 8.19
N ASP A 468 -5.54 -18.21 7.17
CA ASP A 468 -4.56 -19.28 7.05
C ASP A 468 -3.45 -18.86 6.08
N PHE A 469 -2.25 -19.39 6.27
CA PHE A 469 -1.10 -19.01 5.45
C PHE A 469 -0.58 -20.21 4.65
N VAL A 470 -0.25 -19.99 3.38
CA VAL A 470 0.38 -20.98 2.51
C VAL A 470 1.69 -20.38 2.00
N GLY A 471 2.78 -21.14 2.10
CA GLY A 471 4.07 -20.73 1.57
C GLY A 471 4.91 -21.89 1.06
N ARG A 472 5.86 -21.56 0.20
CA ARG A 472 6.86 -22.49 -0.31
C ARG A 472 8.05 -22.47 0.64
N TYR A 473 8.22 -23.56 1.36
CA TYR A 473 9.23 -23.70 2.41
C TYR A 473 10.60 -24.02 1.82
N GLY A 474 10.62 -24.87 0.79
CA GLY A 474 11.82 -25.35 0.11
C GLY A 474 11.48 -25.76 -1.32
N GLY A 475 12.49 -26.17 -2.11
CA GLY A 475 12.35 -26.42 -3.55
C GLY A 475 11.06 -27.15 -3.98
N GLU A 476 10.74 -28.27 -3.35
CA GLU A 476 9.52 -29.05 -3.58
C GLU A 476 8.59 -29.14 -2.35
N GLU A 477 8.87 -28.29 -1.36
CA GLU A 477 8.26 -28.32 -0.02
C GLU A 477 7.37 -27.10 0.20
N PHE A 478 6.19 -27.33 0.78
CA PHE A 478 5.24 -26.29 1.14
C PHE A 478 4.89 -26.39 2.62
N MET A 479 4.67 -25.24 3.23
CA MET A 479 4.15 -25.11 4.59
C MET A 479 2.76 -24.47 4.54
N VAL A 480 1.83 -25.01 5.31
CA VAL A 480 0.52 -24.40 5.57
C VAL A 480 0.34 -24.19 7.06
N VAL A 481 -0.10 -23.00 7.44
CA VAL A 481 -0.35 -22.62 8.84
C VAL A 481 -1.84 -22.35 8.99
N PHE A 482 -2.52 -23.21 9.73
CA PHE A 482 -3.94 -23.06 10.05
C PHE A 482 -4.09 -22.39 11.42
N SER A 483 -4.78 -21.26 11.44
CA SER A 483 -5.09 -20.55 12.67
C SER A 483 -6.43 -21.01 13.22
N ASP A 484 -6.56 -21.11 14.54
CA ASP A 484 -7.80 -21.46 15.23
C ASP A 484 -8.43 -22.77 14.73
N ALA A 485 -7.64 -23.84 14.65
CA ALA A 485 -8.08 -25.11 14.07
C ALA A 485 -7.62 -26.33 14.85
N ASP A 486 -8.50 -27.33 14.95
CA ASP A 486 -8.18 -28.62 15.56
C ASP A 486 -7.43 -29.52 14.58
N CYS A 487 -6.50 -30.32 15.10
CA CYS A 487 -5.63 -31.16 14.28
C CYS A 487 -6.42 -32.18 13.42
N GLU A 488 -7.44 -32.83 13.98
CA GLU A 488 -8.30 -33.79 13.28
C GLU A 488 -9.05 -33.15 12.09
N VAL A 489 -9.52 -31.91 12.26
CA VAL A 489 -10.23 -31.18 11.19
C VAL A 489 -9.27 -30.87 10.04
N ILE A 490 -8.04 -30.47 10.37
CA ILE A 490 -7.00 -30.18 9.38
C ILE A 490 -6.53 -31.46 8.69
N GLU A 491 -6.42 -32.58 9.40
CA GLU A 491 -6.09 -33.87 8.80
C GLU A 491 -7.11 -34.27 7.71
N HIS A 492 -8.41 -34.22 8.02
CA HIS A 492 -9.47 -34.50 7.04
C HIS A 492 -9.45 -33.55 5.83
N LYS A 493 -9.16 -32.26 6.09
CA LYS A 493 -9.03 -31.25 5.04
C LYS A 493 -7.84 -31.56 4.14
N MET A 494 -6.68 -31.88 4.71
CA MET A 494 -5.49 -32.26 3.95
C MET A 494 -5.73 -33.55 3.16
N GLN A 495 -6.51 -34.50 3.68
CA GLN A 495 -6.88 -35.72 2.95
C GLN A 495 -7.69 -35.39 1.69
N SER A 496 -8.60 -34.43 1.80
CA SER A 496 -9.40 -33.95 0.67
C SER A 496 -8.52 -33.25 -0.38
N ILE A 497 -7.57 -32.42 0.05
CA ILE A 497 -6.61 -31.73 -0.83
C ILE A 497 -5.71 -32.74 -1.53
N LEU A 498 -5.15 -33.71 -0.81
CA LEU A 498 -4.33 -34.78 -1.39
C LEU A 498 -5.13 -35.57 -2.43
N THR A 499 -6.38 -35.89 -2.12
CA THR A 499 -7.26 -36.61 -3.04
C THR A 499 -7.52 -35.79 -4.29
N ALA A 500 -7.83 -34.50 -4.17
CA ALA A 500 -8.03 -33.60 -5.31
C ALA A 500 -6.77 -33.51 -6.18
N PHE A 501 -5.60 -33.32 -5.56
CA PHE A 501 -4.33 -33.17 -6.26
C PHE A 501 -3.95 -34.41 -7.08
N ARG A 502 -4.16 -35.61 -6.51
CA ARG A 502 -3.90 -36.89 -7.19
C ARG A 502 -4.65 -37.05 -8.51
N HIS A 503 -5.82 -36.42 -8.63
CA HIS A 503 -6.67 -36.49 -9.82
C HIS A 503 -6.34 -35.39 -10.85
N ILE A 504 -5.34 -34.55 -10.60
CA ILE A 504 -4.87 -33.57 -11.57
C ILE A 504 -4.03 -34.29 -12.62
N ASP A 505 -4.48 -34.24 -13.87
CA ASP A 505 -3.78 -34.76 -15.04
C ASP A 505 -2.83 -33.68 -15.60
N PHE A 506 -1.53 -33.90 -15.45
CA PHE A 506 -0.51 -33.02 -16.01
C PHE A 506 -0.15 -33.46 -17.41
N ASN A 507 -0.13 -32.52 -18.36
CA ASN A 507 0.27 -32.79 -19.74
C ASN A 507 1.47 -31.91 -20.16
N VAL A 508 2.54 -32.58 -20.62
CA VAL A 508 3.76 -31.97 -21.14
C VAL A 508 4.25 -32.78 -22.33
N ASN A 509 4.44 -32.13 -23.49
CA ASN A 509 4.94 -32.76 -24.72
C ASN A 509 4.19 -34.06 -25.09
N ASP A 510 2.84 -34.00 -25.06
CA ASP A 510 1.92 -35.11 -25.34
C ASP A 510 2.03 -36.33 -24.41
N LYS A 511 2.71 -36.17 -23.26
CA LYS A 511 2.74 -37.17 -22.19
C LYS A 511 1.89 -36.71 -21.01
N GLN A 512 0.95 -37.57 -20.63
CA GLN A 512 0.12 -37.40 -19.43
C GLN A 512 0.77 -38.09 -18.23
N PHE A 513 0.75 -37.43 -17.08
CA PHE A 513 1.20 -38.00 -15.82
C PHE A 513 0.44 -37.38 -14.64
N ASN A 514 0.52 -38.05 -13.50
CA ASN A 514 -0.05 -37.60 -12.24
C ASN A 514 1.05 -37.67 -11.17
N CYS A 515 0.90 -36.89 -10.12
CA CYS A 515 1.82 -36.90 -8.98
C CYS A 515 1.04 -36.82 -7.66
N THR A 516 1.74 -37.13 -6.58
CA THR A 516 1.19 -37.14 -5.22
C THR A 516 2.10 -36.32 -4.31
N PHE A 517 1.67 -36.09 -3.08
CA PHE A 517 2.52 -35.51 -2.05
C PHE A 517 2.30 -36.25 -0.72
N SER A 518 3.30 -36.16 0.15
CA SER A 518 3.21 -36.61 1.54
C SER A 518 3.03 -35.41 2.45
N VAL A 519 2.38 -35.63 3.60
CA VAL A 519 2.07 -34.57 4.56
C VAL A 519 2.46 -34.99 5.98
N GLY A 520 3.09 -34.07 6.72
CA GLY A 520 3.25 -34.13 8.17
C GLY A 520 2.50 -32.99 8.84
N LEU A 521 1.79 -33.27 9.93
CA LEU A 521 1.06 -32.27 10.71
C LEU A 521 1.53 -32.26 12.16
N ALA A 522 1.57 -31.07 12.78
CA ALA A 522 1.76 -30.94 14.21
C ALA A 522 0.88 -29.82 14.78
N SER A 523 0.41 -30.00 16.02
CA SER A 523 -0.41 -29.04 16.76
C SER A 523 0.44 -28.24 17.74
N SER A 524 0.22 -26.93 17.82
CA SER A 524 0.88 -26.06 18.80
C SER A 524 0.49 -26.35 20.24
N GLU A 525 -0.51 -27.21 20.49
CA GLU A 525 -0.89 -27.62 21.85
C GLU A 525 0.23 -28.34 22.58
N ASN A 526 1.13 -28.98 21.82
CA ASN A 526 2.22 -29.79 22.36
C ASN A 526 3.57 -29.05 22.32
N TYR A 527 3.64 -27.85 21.74
CA TYR A 527 4.89 -27.15 21.45
C TYR A 527 4.76 -25.63 21.64
N ASP A 528 5.59 -25.07 22.52
CA ASP A 528 5.61 -23.62 22.79
C ASP A 528 6.48 -22.84 21.80
N LYS A 529 7.44 -23.49 21.15
CA LYS A 529 8.37 -22.86 20.21
C LYS A 529 8.11 -23.30 18.78
N LEU A 530 8.19 -22.33 17.87
CA LEU A 530 8.03 -22.58 16.44
C LEU A 530 9.03 -23.63 15.92
N SER A 531 10.27 -23.60 16.39
CA SER A 531 11.29 -24.58 15.99
C SER A 531 10.94 -26.02 16.37
N GLU A 532 10.29 -26.20 17.53
CA GLU A 532 9.87 -27.52 18.02
C GLU A 532 8.64 -28.00 17.22
N LEU A 533 7.68 -27.10 16.96
CA LEU A 533 6.50 -27.38 16.14
C LEU A 533 6.84 -27.77 14.70
N ILE A 534 7.80 -27.06 14.07
CA ILE A 534 8.29 -27.40 12.73
C ILE A 534 8.98 -28.76 12.74
N ALA A 535 9.85 -29.01 13.72
CA ALA A 535 10.56 -30.29 13.81
C ALA A 535 9.60 -31.48 13.98
N ALA A 536 8.51 -31.31 14.72
CA ALA A 536 7.45 -32.31 14.87
C ALA A 536 6.72 -32.58 13.55
N ALA A 537 6.31 -31.53 12.84
CA ALA A 537 5.66 -31.68 11.53
C ALA A 537 6.60 -32.33 10.49
N ASP A 538 7.88 -31.97 10.49
CA ASP A 538 8.89 -32.59 9.62
C ASP A 538 9.10 -34.08 9.96
N ALA A 539 9.12 -34.43 11.24
CA ALA A 539 9.22 -35.82 11.69
C ALA A 539 8.01 -36.64 11.23
N ALA A 540 6.80 -36.09 11.34
CA ALA A 540 5.58 -36.72 10.82
C ALA A 540 5.63 -36.86 9.29
N LEU A 541 6.10 -35.84 8.56
CA LEU A 541 6.28 -35.91 7.11
C LEU A 541 7.27 -37.00 6.71
N TYR A 542 8.37 -37.14 7.45
CA TYR A 542 9.34 -38.22 7.26
C TYR A 542 8.69 -39.60 7.45
N GLN A 543 7.84 -39.76 8.47
CA GLN A 543 7.10 -41.00 8.69
C GLN A 543 6.13 -41.30 7.54
N ALA A 544 5.39 -40.30 7.03
CA ALA A 544 4.54 -40.45 5.86
C ALA A 544 5.33 -40.91 4.62
N LYS A 545 6.52 -40.35 4.38
CA LYS A 545 7.41 -40.79 3.29
C LYS A 545 7.93 -42.22 3.49
N ALA A 546 8.31 -42.57 4.72
CA ALA A 546 8.83 -43.89 5.07
C ALA A 546 7.76 -45.00 4.96
N ALA A 547 6.51 -44.68 5.30
CA ALA A 547 5.39 -45.60 5.25
C ALA A 547 4.77 -45.76 3.84
N GLY A 548 5.43 -45.26 2.79
CA GLY A 548 5.02 -45.49 1.39
C GLY A 548 4.54 -44.27 0.61
N ARG A 549 4.67 -43.06 1.18
CA ARG A 549 4.27 -41.77 0.56
C ARG A 549 2.76 -41.65 0.29
N ASN A 550 2.33 -40.57 -0.36
CA ASN A 550 0.93 -40.34 -0.75
C ASN A 550 -0.06 -40.49 0.42
N GLN A 551 0.35 -39.97 1.58
CA GLN A 551 -0.42 -40.11 2.81
C GLN A 551 -0.09 -38.98 3.77
N ILE A 552 -0.88 -38.95 4.82
CA ILE A 552 -0.83 -37.95 5.86
C ILE A 552 -0.38 -38.65 7.14
N CYS A 553 0.53 -38.03 7.87
CA CYS A 553 0.91 -38.46 9.20
C CYS A 553 0.76 -37.27 10.14
N VAL A 554 0.13 -37.53 11.28
CA VAL A 554 -0.03 -36.56 12.37
C VAL A 554 1.01 -36.89 13.43
N ASP A 555 1.69 -35.85 13.90
CA ASP A 555 2.60 -35.95 15.03
C ASP A 555 1.87 -36.50 16.27
N THR A 556 2.52 -37.44 16.94
CA THR A 556 2.06 -38.02 18.22
C THR A 556 3.17 -37.78 19.24
N PRO A 557 3.01 -36.76 20.12
CA PRO A 557 4.05 -36.28 21.03
C PRO A 557 4.65 -37.34 21.97
#